data_AF-A0A7V0NHJ3-F1
#
_entry.id   AF-A0A7V0NHJ3-F1
#
_cell.length_a   1.000
_cell.length_b   1.000
_cell.length_c   1.000
_cell.angle_alpha   90.00
_cell.angle_beta   90.00
_cell.angle_gamma   90.00
#
_symmetry.space_group_name_H-M   'P 1'
#
loop_
_entity.id
_entity.type
_entity.pdbx_description
1 polymer ?
#
loop_
_entity_poly.entity_id
_entity_poly.type
_entity_poly.pdbx_seq_one_letter_code
_entity_poly.pdbx_strand_id
1 'polypeptide(L)'
;MRNNIGITCLFLVSVLWSQSGVLLDVYGYDGMNMFHRDVISDNTFKIGIMRKPFYDDIDTLSLQNVYAIWENNFLPLGGGIYSYDTPVGEKNQMGWFLWGLILGKKQFSLSYAEKYYFSGSHRRHHWQAGILSRFNRNLSWEVSFGKGFVRDTLVEVDEDEPAIFGALSEEKYLRTGIAVRPYREYLTLWGDVIADGDFDYKDAVFGCEIMPARGIYLRGEYSLEKKYFRAGIRFDLGHTGVFASAGKSYRDDFSAGVILSEKRLPTILPYRTKKVKVTISGDYPESPKLFGGKSFRRLSDALYRVAQDSSVEELLIKLDSPSLTFAQYEEIRGILEKFKSRGGKIKIYAENLGNGTTYLVSLADRVCLPPAGGVQFLGIGAELTYYRGLFDKLGIRADMVHIGDYKTAAEPYYADSMSPQMREELTKILSHIDTLIVSAIASAKGISPDSVRKWMENSPMSPQDARKFGIITDVAYWDEFKDSVGWGEATSINTYLSETSPLSPRWDETPKIAVIPVEGTIVHGASSPEGLLSGKVAGDKTVVKLLEKVAGDKSIKGIILRVDSPGGSAYASDLIWRAAVRAKEKKPLWVSMGSYAASGGYYISSAGDSIFADNSTITGSIG
;
A
#
# COMPACT_ATOMS: atom_id res chain seq x y z
N MET A 1 7.34 -18.80 -1.09
CA MET A 1 6.62 -18.98 0.19
C MET A 1 7.51 -18.45 1.31
N ARG A 2 6.96 -17.61 2.20
CA ARG A 2 7.48 -17.32 3.56
C ARG A 2 6.24 -17.19 4.43
N ASN A 3 6.26 -17.82 5.61
CA ASN A 3 5.06 -18.01 6.41
C ASN A 3 4.81 -16.81 7.32
N ASN A 4 3.95 -15.89 6.89
CA ASN A 4 3.34 -14.92 7.81
C ASN A 4 2.19 -15.60 8.57
N ILE A 5 2.52 -16.49 9.49
CA ILE A 5 1.60 -16.98 10.52
C ILE A 5 1.97 -16.21 11.79
N GLY A 6 1.39 -15.01 11.94
CA GLY A 6 1.50 -14.24 13.17
C GLY A 6 0.62 -14.88 14.24
N ILE A 7 1.21 -15.26 15.37
CA ILE A 7 0.48 -15.72 16.57
C ILE A 7 0.57 -14.61 17.60
N THR A 8 -0.54 -13.89 17.80
CA THR A 8 -0.65 -12.82 18.78
C THR A 8 -1.34 -13.37 20.03
N CYS A 9 -0.65 -13.34 21.18
CA CYS A 9 -1.27 -13.65 22.47
C CYS A 9 -2.17 -12.47 22.88
N LEU A 10 -3.35 -12.77 23.43
CA LEU A 10 -4.32 -11.75 23.86
C LEU A 10 -4.15 -11.41 25.35
N PHE A 11 -4.48 -10.16 25.69
CA PHE A 11 -4.84 -9.74 27.04
C PHE A 11 -6.19 -9.06 26.97
N LEU A 12 -7.06 -9.36 27.94
CA LEU A 12 -8.34 -8.68 28.11
C LEU A 12 -8.22 -7.73 29.31
N VAL A 13 -8.72 -6.49 29.17
CA VAL A 13 -8.83 -5.54 30.28
C VAL A 13 -10.24 -4.96 30.25
N SER A 14 -11.05 -5.33 31.25
CA SER A 14 -12.41 -4.84 31.44
C SER A 14 -12.42 -3.76 32.52
N VAL A 15 -12.87 -2.55 32.17
CA VAL A 15 -13.01 -1.41 33.09
C VAL A 15 -14.49 -1.23 33.40
N LEU A 16 -14.89 -1.60 34.60
CA LEU A 16 -16.27 -1.46 35.09
C LEU A 16 -16.43 -0.12 35.81
N TRP A 17 -17.54 0.59 35.54
CA TRP A 17 -17.98 1.75 36.30
C TRP A 17 -19.25 1.40 37.08
N SER A 18 -19.19 1.57 38.40
CA SER A 18 -20.37 1.56 39.28
C SER A 18 -20.49 2.91 40.01
N GLN A 19 -21.59 3.11 40.75
CA GLN A 19 -21.71 4.25 41.66
C GLN A 19 -20.76 4.17 42.88
N SER A 20 -20.05 3.05 43.07
CA SER A 20 -19.17 2.78 44.21
C SER A 20 -17.68 2.64 43.85
N GLY A 21 -17.30 2.69 42.56
CA GLY A 21 -15.89 2.73 42.15
C GLY A 21 -15.63 2.22 40.72
N VAL A 22 -14.34 2.06 40.42
CA VAL A 22 -13.84 1.44 39.19
C VAL A 22 -13.29 0.05 39.53
N LEU A 23 -13.85 -0.99 38.94
CA LEU A 23 -13.23 -2.33 38.91
C LEU A 23 -12.43 -2.48 37.62
N LEU A 24 -11.29 -3.18 37.69
CA LEU A 24 -10.39 -3.36 36.54
C LEU A 24 -9.90 -4.82 36.50
N ASP A 25 -10.66 -5.66 35.81
CA ASP A 25 -10.37 -7.08 35.65
C ASP A 25 -9.46 -7.32 34.44
N VAL A 26 -8.44 -8.17 34.62
CA VAL A 26 -7.43 -8.48 33.60
C VAL A 26 -7.41 -9.98 33.34
N TYR A 27 -7.99 -10.41 32.21
CA TYR A 27 -8.00 -11.82 31.84
C TYR A 27 -6.80 -12.20 30.98
N GLY A 28 -5.97 -13.08 31.55
CA GLY A 28 -5.09 -13.99 30.82
C GLY A 28 -5.79 -15.34 30.61
N TYR A 29 -5.55 -15.95 29.47
CA TYR A 29 -6.41 -16.99 28.89
C TYR A 29 -5.45 -18.07 28.36
N ASP A 30 -5.14 -19.21 29.03
CA ASP A 30 -4.12 -20.20 28.61
C ASP A 30 -4.55 -21.33 27.68
N GLY A 31 -3.61 -21.93 26.93
CA GLY A 31 -3.81 -22.78 25.76
C GLY A 31 -4.93 -23.83 25.86
N MET A 32 -5.28 -24.29 27.08
CA MET A 32 -6.56 -24.95 27.39
C MET A 32 -7.18 -24.57 28.77
N ASN A 33 -6.93 -23.38 29.36
CA ASN A 33 -7.52 -22.94 30.64
C ASN A 33 -7.57 -21.40 30.82
N MET A 34 -8.70 -20.84 31.26
CA MET A 34 -8.84 -19.43 31.67
C MET A 34 -8.50 -19.24 33.16
N PHE A 35 -7.83 -18.14 33.54
CA PHE A 35 -7.47 -17.86 34.94
C PHE A 35 -8.16 -16.61 35.50
N HIS A 36 -8.72 -16.71 36.71
CA HIS A 36 -9.26 -15.58 37.49
C HIS A 36 -8.20 -15.10 38.50
N ARG A 37 -8.10 -13.79 38.72
CA ARG A 37 -7.31 -13.24 39.82
C ARG A 37 -7.79 -11.85 40.21
N ASP A 38 -8.51 -11.78 41.32
CA ASP A 38 -8.96 -10.54 41.92
C ASP A 38 -7.76 -9.65 42.30
N VAL A 39 -7.76 -8.42 41.81
CA VAL A 39 -6.77 -7.40 42.19
C VAL A 39 -7.49 -6.30 42.95
N ILE A 40 -7.80 -6.57 44.22
CA ILE A 40 -8.09 -5.51 45.18
C ILE A 40 -6.81 -4.64 45.28
N SER A 41 -6.98 -3.33 45.13
CA SER A 41 -5.88 -2.44 44.80
C SER A 41 -4.97 -2.12 45.99
N ASP A 42 -3.68 -2.47 45.88
CA ASP A 42 -2.59 -1.82 46.63
C ASP A 42 -1.47 -1.37 45.67
N ASN A 43 -1.77 -0.32 44.91
CA ASN A 43 -0.87 0.67 44.30
C ASN A 43 0.40 0.22 43.52
N THR A 44 0.50 -1.02 43.01
CA THR A 44 1.56 -1.41 42.04
C THR A 44 1.06 -2.28 40.88
N PHE A 45 1.49 -1.95 39.66
CA PHE A 45 1.04 -2.58 38.41
C PHE A 45 2.16 -3.42 37.75
N LYS A 46 1.93 -4.71 37.45
CA LYS A 46 2.79 -5.59 36.63
C LYS A 46 1.97 -6.61 35.84
N ILE A 47 2.44 -7.03 34.66
CA ILE A 47 1.69 -7.80 33.65
C ILE A 47 2.42 -9.12 33.30
N GLY A 48 1.69 -10.22 32.99
CA GLY A 48 2.23 -11.51 32.51
C GLY A 48 1.19 -12.38 31.76
N ILE A 49 1.59 -13.06 30.67
CA ILE A 49 0.70 -13.59 29.57
C ILE A 49 0.57 -15.13 29.53
N MET A 50 -0.56 -15.65 28.99
CA MET A 50 -0.81 -17.04 28.51
C MET A 50 -1.98 -17.12 27.41
N ARG A 51 -2.30 -18.26 26.70
CA ARG A 51 -3.06 -18.46 25.34
C ARG A 51 -4.60 -18.86 24.93
N LYS A 52 -5.56 -19.72 25.49
CA LYS A 52 -6.93 -20.16 24.90
C LYS A 52 -8.18 -20.74 25.81
N PRO A 53 -9.14 -21.72 25.48
CA PRO A 53 -10.61 -21.68 25.00
C PRO A 53 -11.80 -22.68 25.48
N PHE A 54 -13.05 -22.61 24.89
CA PHE A 54 -14.22 -23.60 24.62
C PHE A 54 -15.57 -23.66 25.50
N TYR A 55 -16.90 -23.87 25.11
CA TYR A 55 -17.88 -23.58 23.95
C TYR A 55 -19.50 -23.51 24.22
N ASP A 56 -20.48 -23.34 23.23
CA ASP A 56 -22.00 -22.89 23.27
C ASP A 56 -23.10 -23.79 22.63
N ASP A 57 -24.41 -23.54 22.89
CA ASP A 57 -25.40 -22.62 22.19
C ASP A 57 -26.45 -22.08 23.23
N ILE A 58 -27.48 -21.24 23.02
CA ILE A 58 -28.42 -20.85 21.93
C ILE A 58 -28.66 -19.31 21.91
N ASP A 59 -29.30 -18.79 20.83
CA ASP A 59 -29.84 -17.43 20.52
C ASP A 59 -30.57 -16.71 21.73
N THR A 60 -31.85 -16.31 21.81
CA THR A 60 -32.82 -15.74 20.84
C THR A 60 -32.59 -14.24 20.62
N LEU A 61 -32.18 -13.87 19.41
CA LEU A 61 -31.86 -12.53 18.92
C LEU A 61 -30.80 -11.77 19.76
N SER A 62 -29.74 -11.25 19.17
CA SER A 62 -29.74 -10.57 17.88
C SER A 62 -28.36 -10.65 17.24
N LEU A 63 -28.09 -11.82 16.64
CA LEU A 63 -26.87 -12.12 15.87
C LEU A 63 -26.52 -10.98 14.89
N GLN A 64 -25.24 -10.57 14.86
CA GLN A 64 -24.73 -9.56 13.92
C GLN A 64 -24.73 -10.13 12.50
N ASN A 65 -25.90 -10.06 11.86
CA ASN A 65 -26.28 -10.95 10.79
C ASN A 65 -25.54 -10.64 9.47
N VAL A 66 -24.43 -11.37 9.27
CA VAL A 66 -23.42 -11.38 8.18
C VAL A 66 -22.98 -10.00 7.64
N TYR A 67 -21.87 -10.01 6.91
CA TYR A 67 -21.44 -8.94 6.00
C TYR A 67 -21.22 -7.54 6.59
N ALA A 68 -20.73 -7.45 7.84
CA ALA A 68 -19.76 -6.40 8.18
C ALA A 68 -18.46 -6.65 7.39
N ILE A 69 -18.54 -6.38 6.08
CA ILE A 69 -17.66 -6.72 4.96
C ILE A 69 -16.25 -7.19 5.36
N TRP A 70 -16.01 -8.50 5.29
CA TRP A 70 -14.68 -9.09 5.53
C TRP A 70 -13.63 -8.49 4.57
N GLU A 71 -12.75 -7.64 5.10
CA GLU A 71 -11.89 -6.77 4.29
C GLU A 71 -10.44 -7.28 4.21
N ASN A 72 -10.05 -7.67 2.99
CA ASN A 72 -8.71 -7.46 2.47
C ASN A 72 -7.54 -7.97 3.36
N ASN A 73 -7.53 -9.29 3.57
CA ASN A 73 -6.42 -10.06 4.12
C ASN A 73 -6.06 -9.72 5.58
N PHE A 74 -7.01 -9.48 6.48
CA PHE A 74 -6.70 -9.46 7.92
C PHE A 74 -7.86 -9.85 8.84
N LEU A 75 -7.48 -10.23 10.06
CA LEU A 75 -8.33 -10.58 11.20
C LEU A 75 -8.64 -9.33 12.05
N PRO A 76 -9.89 -8.85 12.14
CA PRO A 76 -10.26 -7.96 13.23
C PRO A 76 -10.30 -8.75 14.54
N LEU A 77 -9.42 -8.43 15.49
CA LEU A 77 -9.56 -8.89 16.87
C LEU A 77 -10.67 -8.07 17.52
N GLY A 78 -11.89 -8.60 17.48
CA GLY A 78 -13.10 -7.98 17.99
C GLY A 78 -13.70 -8.78 19.14
N GLY A 79 -14.11 -8.05 20.17
CA GLY A 79 -14.97 -8.52 21.25
C GLY A 79 -15.78 -7.35 21.79
N GLY A 80 -16.96 -7.64 22.31
CA GLY A 80 -17.87 -6.62 22.86
C GLY A 80 -18.72 -7.19 23.98
N ILE A 81 -19.31 -6.31 24.77
CA ILE A 81 -20.16 -6.68 25.91
C ILE A 81 -21.59 -6.23 25.60
N TYR A 82 -22.52 -7.18 25.58
CA TYR A 82 -23.95 -6.92 25.56
C TYR A 82 -24.48 -6.89 26.99
N SER A 83 -25.53 -6.11 27.24
CA SER A 83 -26.30 -6.12 28.48
C SER A 83 -27.78 -6.11 28.13
N TYR A 84 -28.53 -7.09 28.64
CA TYR A 84 -29.98 -7.19 28.42
C TYR A 84 -30.71 -7.51 29.72
N ASP A 85 -31.92 -6.99 29.86
CA ASP A 85 -32.77 -7.27 31.01
C ASP A 85 -33.58 -8.58 30.80
N THR A 86 -33.68 -9.37 31.86
CA THR A 86 -34.54 -10.56 31.94
C THR A 86 -35.95 -10.19 32.43
N PRO A 87 -36.97 -11.05 32.26
CA PRO A 87 -38.32 -10.78 32.78
C PRO A 87 -38.39 -10.76 34.32
N VAL A 88 -37.31 -11.20 34.98
CA VAL A 88 -37.16 -11.27 36.44
C VAL A 88 -36.42 -10.04 37.00
N GLY A 89 -35.96 -9.13 36.12
CA GLY A 89 -35.23 -7.92 36.51
C GLY A 89 -33.72 -8.09 36.67
N GLU A 90 -33.17 -9.29 36.43
CA GLU A 90 -31.73 -9.51 36.39
C GLU A 90 -31.11 -8.97 35.08
N LYS A 91 -29.94 -8.33 35.21
CA LYS A 91 -29.12 -7.83 34.10
C LYS A 91 -28.09 -8.87 33.69
N ASN A 92 -28.33 -9.52 32.56
CA ASN A 92 -27.38 -10.48 32.02
C ASN A 92 -26.37 -9.79 31.11
N GLN A 93 -25.09 -10.00 31.41
CA GLN A 93 -23.98 -9.58 30.56
C GLN A 93 -23.48 -10.75 29.70
N MET A 94 -23.13 -10.46 28.44
CA MET A 94 -22.59 -11.43 27.49
C MET A 94 -21.37 -10.86 26.76
N GLY A 95 -20.25 -11.59 26.79
CA GLY A 95 -19.05 -11.33 25.99
C GLY A 95 -18.99 -12.17 24.71
N TRP A 96 -18.05 -11.87 23.81
CA TRP A 96 -17.76 -12.70 22.63
C TRP A 96 -16.39 -12.40 22.01
N PHE A 97 -15.90 -13.33 21.20
CA PHE A 97 -14.60 -13.35 20.54
C PHE A 97 -14.72 -14.01 19.14
N LEU A 98 -14.36 -13.27 18.09
CA LEU A 98 -14.44 -13.72 16.70
C LEU A 98 -13.06 -13.97 16.09
N TRP A 99 -12.94 -15.04 15.30
CA TRP A 99 -11.75 -15.37 14.50
C TRP A 99 -12.14 -15.89 13.11
N GLY A 100 -11.17 -16.03 12.21
CA GLY A 100 -11.35 -16.62 10.89
C GLY A 100 -10.11 -16.60 9.99
N LEU A 101 -10.24 -17.18 8.80
CA LEU A 101 -9.15 -17.38 7.84
C LEU A 101 -9.64 -17.13 6.40
N ILE A 102 -8.99 -16.21 5.66
CA ILE A 102 -9.16 -16.09 4.20
C ILE A 102 -8.31 -17.16 3.51
N LEU A 103 -8.91 -17.84 2.52
CA LEU A 103 -8.22 -18.74 1.62
C LEU A 103 -8.30 -18.22 0.17
N GLY A 104 -7.17 -18.29 -0.54
CA GLY A 104 -7.05 -17.82 -1.91
C GLY A 104 -7.17 -16.30 -2.08
N LYS A 105 -7.57 -15.85 -3.28
CA LYS A 105 -7.68 -14.42 -3.65
C LYS A 105 -9.00 -13.79 -3.15
N LYS A 106 -9.26 -13.82 -1.84
CA LYS A 106 -10.48 -13.26 -1.20
C LYS A 106 -11.80 -13.90 -1.66
N GLN A 107 -11.76 -15.13 -2.16
CA GLN A 107 -12.95 -15.84 -2.69
C GLN A 107 -13.55 -16.86 -1.71
N PHE A 108 -12.83 -17.17 -0.62
CA PHE A 108 -13.27 -18.07 0.44
C PHE A 108 -12.78 -17.51 1.78
N SER A 109 -13.64 -17.57 2.80
CA SER A 109 -13.29 -17.28 4.19
C SER A 109 -14.03 -18.22 5.13
N LEU A 110 -13.32 -18.76 6.11
CA LEU A 110 -13.84 -19.61 7.19
C LEU A 110 -13.84 -18.80 8.50
N SER A 111 -14.93 -18.79 9.26
CA SER A 111 -15.09 -18.11 10.55
C SER A 111 -15.14 -19.09 11.74
N TYR A 112 -15.07 -18.54 12.97
CA TYR A 112 -15.14 -19.21 14.28
C TYR A 112 -15.53 -18.14 15.33
N ALA A 113 -16.47 -18.37 16.25
CA ALA A 113 -17.16 -17.26 16.96
C ALA A 113 -17.61 -17.56 18.42
N GLU A 114 -16.69 -17.58 19.38
CA GLU A 114 -16.97 -17.89 20.78
C GLU A 114 -17.77 -16.76 21.49
N LYS A 115 -18.93 -16.99 22.12
CA LYS A 115 -19.61 -16.04 23.04
C LYS A 115 -19.29 -16.35 24.51
N TYR A 116 -19.82 -15.68 25.52
CA TYR A 116 -19.77 -16.12 26.93
C TYR A 116 -20.89 -15.40 27.69
N TYR A 117 -21.69 -16.11 28.48
CA TYR A 117 -22.71 -15.51 29.35
C TYR A 117 -22.23 -15.49 30.81
N PHE A 118 -22.36 -14.34 31.48
CA PHE A 118 -21.84 -14.12 32.84
C PHE A 118 -22.89 -14.32 33.96
N SER A 119 -24.12 -14.72 33.62
CA SER A 119 -25.20 -15.04 34.57
C SER A 119 -25.06 -16.45 35.16
N GLY A 120 -25.11 -16.57 36.49
CA GLY A 120 -24.54 -17.67 37.29
C GLY A 120 -25.13 -19.08 37.20
N SER A 121 -25.87 -19.46 36.15
CA SER A 121 -26.51 -20.79 36.04
C SER A 121 -26.55 -21.40 34.63
N HIS A 122 -26.28 -20.62 33.57
CA HIS A 122 -26.40 -21.05 32.18
C HIS A 122 -25.11 -20.66 31.41
N ARG A 123 -24.45 -21.62 30.74
CA ARG A 123 -23.18 -21.36 30.00
C ARG A 123 -23.26 -21.68 28.52
N ARG A 124 -22.69 -20.78 27.70
CA ARG A 124 -22.72 -20.85 26.23
C ARG A 124 -21.57 -20.03 25.54
N HIS A 125 -20.69 -20.62 24.68
CA HIS A 125 -19.58 -19.96 23.88
C HIS A 125 -19.37 -20.37 22.31
N HIS A 126 -19.95 -19.77 21.22
CA HIS A 126 -20.47 -20.40 19.89
C HIS A 126 -19.59 -21.08 18.78
N TRP A 127 -20.07 -22.20 18.16
CA TRP A 127 -19.58 -22.71 16.85
C TRP A 127 -20.42 -22.23 15.64
N GLN A 128 -19.76 -21.52 14.71
CA GLN A 128 -20.23 -21.30 13.34
C GLN A 128 -19.05 -21.47 12.38
N ALA A 129 -19.27 -22.13 11.24
CA ALA A 129 -18.31 -22.27 10.14
C ALA A 129 -19.03 -22.04 8.80
N GLY A 130 -18.44 -21.27 7.88
CA GLY A 130 -19.10 -20.92 6.61
C GLY A 130 -18.17 -20.75 5.43
N ILE A 131 -18.78 -20.57 4.27
CA ILE A 131 -18.14 -20.27 2.97
C ILE A 131 -18.82 -19.05 2.36
N LEU A 132 -18.12 -17.91 2.39
CA LEU A 132 -18.47 -16.68 1.68
C LEU A 132 -17.74 -16.61 0.34
N SER A 133 -18.47 -16.30 -0.73
CA SER A 133 -17.91 -16.02 -2.06
C SER A 133 -18.53 -14.78 -2.74
N ARG A 134 -17.75 -14.14 -3.60
CA ARG A 134 -18.10 -12.87 -4.28
C ARG A 134 -18.12 -13.07 -5.79
N PHE A 135 -19.30 -12.95 -6.39
CA PHE A 135 -19.45 -13.13 -7.85
C PHE A 135 -19.00 -11.90 -8.64
N ASN A 136 -19.34 -10.69 -8.18
CA ASN A 136 -18.97 -9.44 -8.84
C ASN A 136 -19.06 -8.24 -7.89
N ARG A 137 -18.81 -7.03 -8.40
CA ARG A 137 -18.85 -5.76 -7.66
C ARG A 137 -20.12 -5.48 -6.84
N ASN A 138 -21.26 -6.05 -7.24
CA ASN A 138 -22.57 -5.76 -6.70
C ASN A 138 -23.22 -7.00 -6.03
N LEU A 139 -22.55 -8.17 -5.91
CA LEU A 139 -23.17 -9.41 -5.43
C LEU A 139 -22.18 -10.35 -4.71
N SER A 140 -22.55 -10.77 -3.50
CA SER A 140 -21.93 -11.85 -2.72
C SER A 140 -22.96 -12.78 -2.10
N TRP A 141 -22.52 -13.98 -1.72
CA TRP A 141 -23.34 -15.01 -1.07
C TRP A 141 -22.51 -15.80 -0.07
N GLU A 142 -23.19 -16.40 0.90
CA GLU A 142 -22.60 -17.21 1.96
C GLU A 142 -23.54 -18.37 2.30
N VAL A 143 -22.96 -19.53 2.57
CA VAL A 143 -23.62 -20.63 3.28
C VAL A 143 -22.79 -20.90 4.53
N SER A 144 -23.44 -20.92 5.69
CA SER A 144 -22.81 -21.17 6.98
C SER A 144 -23.61 -22.17 7.80
N PHE A 145 -22.90 -23.02 8.52
CA PHE A 145 -23.44 -24.04 9.41
C PHE A 145 -23.02 -23.70 10.84
N GLY A 146 -23.98 -23.69 11.75
CA GLY A 146 -23.75 -23.53 13.18
C GLY A 146 -24.10 -24.79 13.95
N LYS A 147 -23.37 -25.04 15.04
CA LYS A 147 -23.71 -26.10 15.99
C LYS A 147 -23.61 -25.61 17.43
N GLY A 148 -24.59 -26.07 18.18
CA GLY A 148 -24.85 -25.75 19.56
C GLY A 148 -24.86 -26.88 20.58
N PHE A 149 -24.78 -26.43 21.84
CA PHE A 149 -24.62 -27.16 23.10
C PHE A 149 -25.01 -26.24 24.29
N VAL A 150 -26.29 -26.05 24.61
CA VAL A 150 -26.63 -25.39 25.88
C VAL A 150 -26.22 -26.30 27.02
N ARG A 151 -25.67 -25.73 28.10
CA ARG A 151 -25.66 -26.39 29.41
C ARG A 151 -26.49 -25.58 30.40
N ASP A 152 -27.72 -26.02 30.58
CA ASP A 152 -28.62 -25.48 31.60
C ASP A 152 -28.33 -26.18 32.92
N THR A 153 -28.00 -25.40 33.96
CA THR A 153 -27.74 -25.93 35.31
C THR A 153 -28.91 -25.54 36.20
N LEU A 154 -30.01 -26.27 36.08
CA LEU A 154 -31.10 -26.21 37.05
C LEU A 154 -30.58 -26.75 38.39
N VAL A 155 -30.73 -25.94 39.43
CA VAL A 155 -30.60 -26.37 40.82
C VAL A 155 -32.00 -26.28 41.40
N GLU A 156 -32.75 -27.37 41.31
CA GLU A 156 -33.90 -27.55 42.20
C GLU A 156 -33.33 -27.82 43.60
N VAL A 157 -33.78 -27.01 44.56
CA VAL A 157 -33.51 -27.21 45.98
C VAL A 157 -34.75 -27.90 46.54
N ASP A 158 -34.78 -29.23 46.41
CA ASP A 158 -35.59 -30.08 47.27
C ASP A 158 -34.77 -30.40 48.52
N GLU A 159 -35.40 -30.45 49.70
CA GLU A 159 -34.65 -30.42 50.97
C GLU A 159 -33.94 -31.75 51.33
N ASP A 160 -34.33 -32.86 50.69
CA ASP A 160 -33.85 -34.22 51.05
C ASP A 160 -32.91 -34.91 50.03
N GLU A 161 -32.90 -34.58 48.73
CA GLU A 161 -31.94 -35.16 47.74
C GLU A 161 -31.38 -34.17 46.69
N PRO A 162 -30.05 -33.96 46.60
CA PRO A 162 -29.43 -33.03 45.63
C PRO A 162 -29.21 -33.67 44.24
N ALA A 163 -30.26 -33.74 43.42
CA ALA A 163 -30.23 -34.33 42.08
C ALA A 163 -29.68 -33.36 40.99
N ILE A 164 -28.36 -33.31 40.80
CA ILE A 164 -27.73 -32.46 39.77
C ILE A 164 -27.91 -33.02 38.34
N PHE A 165 -29.07 -32.79 37.72
CA PHE A 165 -29.32 -33.07 36.31
C PHE A 165 -29.09 -31.84 35.42
N GLY A 166 -27.82 -31.57 35.09
CA GLY A 166 -27.47 -30.58 34.08
C GLY A 166 -27.79 -31.08 32.67
N ALA A 167 -28.87 -30.58 32.06
CA ALA A 167 -29.27 -30.93 30.71
C ALA A 167 -28.31 -30.33 29.67
N LEU A 168 -27.88 -31.15 28.71
CA LEU A 168 -27.16 -30.73 27.51
C LEU A 168 -28.12 -30.81 26.32
N SER A 169 -28.51 -29.67 25.75
CA SER A 169 -29.32 -29.61 24.54
C SER A 169 -28.48 -29.13 23.36
N GLU A 170 -28.45 -29.93 22.28
CA GLU A 170 -27.79 -29.51 21.03
C GLU A 170 -28.78 -28.77 20.13
N GLU A 171 -28.47 -27.53 19.76
CA GLU A 171 -29.04 -26.94 18.55
C GLU A 171 -28.11 -27.16 17.34
N LYS A 172 -28.69 -27.13 16.15
CA LYS A 172 -27.98 -27.15 14.87
C LYS A 172 -28.74 -26.19 13.97
N TYR A 173 -28.03 -25.31 13.27
CA TYR A 173 -28.68 -24.40 12.34
C TYR A 173 -27.91 -24.29 11.03
N LEU A 174 -28.65 -24.36 9.93
CA LEU A 174 -28.20 -23.93 8.61
C LEU A 174 -28.58 -22.47 8.42
N ARG A 175 -27.67 -21.70 7.84
CA ARG A 175 -27.95 -20.33 7.41
C ARG A 175 -27.38 -20.07 6.02
N THR A 176 -28.24 -19.58 5.14
CA THR A 176 -27.88 -19.14 3.79
C THR A 176 -28.18 -17.66 3.63
N GLY A 177 -27.20 -16.87 3.21
CA GLY A 177 -27.30 -15.41 3.12
C GLY A 177 -26.86 -14.88 1.76
N ILE A 178 -27.63 -13.96 1.18
CA ILE A 178 -27.30 -13.23 -0.05
C ILE A 178 -27.16 -11.74 0.27
N ALA A 179 -26.16 -11.08 -0.33
CA ALA A 179 -25.98 -9.64 -0.19
C ALA A 179 -25.67 -8.97 -1.52
N VAL A 180 -26.28 -7.81 -1.75
CA VAL A 180 -26.15 -7.02 -2.98
C VAL A 180 -25.74 -5.58 -2.68
N ARG A 181 -25.03 -4.97 -3.62
CA ARG A 181 -24.58 -3.59 -3.55
C ARG A 181 -24.99 -2.81 -4.80
N PRO A 182 -26.24 -2.32 -4.86
CA PRO A 182 -26.71 -1.56 -6.02
C PRO A 182 -25.91 -0.28 -6.25
N TYR A 183 -25.42 0.37 -5.18
CA TYR A 183 -24.65 1.62 -5.25
C TYR A 183 -23.22 1.48 -4.66
N ARG A 184 -22.48 0.47 -5.13
CA ARG A 184 -21.09 0.18 -4.72
C ARG A 184 -20.95 0.05 -3.19
N GLU A 185 -19.86 0.53 -2.60
CA GLU A 185 -19.62 0.51 -1.15
C GLU A 185 -20.59 1.37 -0.30
N TYR A 186 -21.47 2.17 -0.92
CA TYR A 186 -22.30 3.16 -0.22
C TYR A 186 -23.68 2.65 0.21
N LEU A 187 -24.17 1.55 -0.38
CA LEU A 187 -25.44 0.91 -0.03
C LEU A 187 -25.32 -0.60 -0.21
N THR A 188 -25.34 -1.33 0.91
CA THR A 188 -25.44 -2.79 1.01
C THR A 188 -26.87 -3.17 1.39
N LEU A 189 -27.44 -4.17 0.73
CA LEU A 189 -28.67 -4.86 1.14
C LEU A 189 -28.37 -6.34 1.33
N TRP A 190 -28.98 -7.01 2.29
CA TRP A 190 -28.87 -8.47 2.45
C TRP A 190 -30.19 -9.12 2.89
N GLY A 191 -30.26 -10.43 2.66
CA GLY A 191 -31.29 -11.31 3.18
C GLY A 191 -30.66 -12.63 3.60
N ASP A 192 -30.99 -13.08 4.80
CA ASP A 192 -30.60 -14.35 5.40
C ASP A 192 -31.83 -15.23 5.63
N VAL A 193 -31.70 -16.52 5.33
CA VAL A 193 -32.66 -17.55 5.76
C VAL A 193 -31.96 -18.46 6.76
N ILE A 194 -32.63 -18.70 7.90
CA ILE A 194 -32.17 -19.58 8.98
C ILE A 194 -33.13 -20.77 9.07
N ALA A 195 -32.56 -21.97 9.11
CA ALA A 195 -33.24 -23.24 9.33
C ALA A 195 -32.48 -24.04 10.40
N ASP A 196 -33.09 -25.08 10.96
CA ASP A 196 -32.40 -26.00 11.88
C ASP A 196 -31.54 -27.05 11.16
N GLY A 197 -31.07 -28.06 11.90
CA GLY A 197 -30.28 -29.18 11.39
C GLY A 197 -31.07 -30.17 10.52
N ASP A 198 -32.39 -30.17 10.59
CA ASP A 198 -33.30 -30.97 9.76
C ASP A 198 -33.85 -30.15 8.57
N PHE A 199 -33.31 -28.95 8.36
CA PHE A 199 -33.63 -27.97 7.31
C PHE A 199 -35.01 -27.30 7.45
N ASP A 200 -35.67 -27.43 8.60
CA ASP A 200 -36.94 -26.73 8.87
C ASP A 200 -36.69 -25.23 9.14
N TYR A 201 -37.41 -24.39 8.40
CA TYR A 201 -37.33 -22.92 8.48
C TYR A 201 -37.62 -22.38 9.89
N LYS A 202 -36.77 -21.46 10.37
CA LYS A 202 -36.90 -20.79 11.68
C LYS A 202 -37.00 -19.27 11.61
N ASP A 203 -36.35 -18.62 10.65
CA ASP A 203 -36.44 -17.16 10.48
C ASP A 203 -35.95 -16.71 9.09
N ALA A 204 -36.39 -15.54 8.66
CA ALA A 204 -35.79 -14.78 7.57
C ALA A 204 -35.46 -13.36 8.06
N VAL A 205 -34.21 -12.94 7.90
CA VAL A 205 -33.72 -11.63 8.35
C VAL A 205 -33.25 -10.81 7.15
N PHE A 206 -33.84 -9.64 6.96
CA PHE A 206 -33.51 -8.70 5.90
C PHE A 206 -32.83 -7.47 6.46
N GLY A 207 -31.89 -6.88 5.73
CA GLY A 207 -31.19 -5.70 6.22
C GLY A 207 -30.59 -4.80 5.14
N CYS A 208 -30.24 -3.60 5.59
CA CYS A 208 -29.70 -2.50 4.81
C CYS A 208 -28.58 -1.80 5.60
N GLU A 209 -27.48 -1.48 4.94
CA GLU A 209 -26.39 -0.67 5.48
C GLU A 209 -26.04 0.40 4.46
N ILE A 210 -26.16 1.66 4.84
CA ILE A 210 -25.70 2.80 4.06
C ILE A 210 -24.45 3.40 4.69
N MET A 211 -23.49 3.80 3.84
CA MET A 211 -22.27 4.50 4.26
C MET A 211 -22.33 5.96 3.77
N PRO A 212 -23.13 6.86 4.39
CA PRO A 212 -23.34 8.23 3.91
C PRO A 212 -22.05 9.06 3.80
N ALA A 213 -21.05 8.76 4.62
CA ALA A 213 -19.68 9.27 4.49
C ALA A 213 -18.69 8.16 4.85
N ARG A 214 -17.44 8.24 4.37
CA ARG A 214 -16.43 7.18 4.62
C ARG A 214 -16.27 6.89 6.11
N GLY A 215 -16.55 5.66 6.52
CA GLY A 215 -16.45 5.26 7.92
C GLY A 215 -17.62 5.65 8.81
N ILE A 216 -18.66 6.29 8.28
CA ILE A 216 -19.95 6.45 8.97
C ILE A 216 -20.92 5.47 8.30
N TYR A 217 -21.45 4.52 9.06
CA TYR A 217 -22.41 3.53 8.58
C TYR A 217 -23.69 3.60 9.40
N LEU A 218 -24.83 3.50 8.74
CA LEU A 218 -26.15 3.34 9.35
C LEU A 218 -26.72 2.00 8.89
N ARG A 219 -27.00 1.11 9.84
CA ARG A 219 -27.52 -0.26 9.63
C ARG A 219 -28.96 -0.35 10.13
N GLY A 220 -29.81 -1.02 9.36
CA GLY A 220 -31.15 -1.44 9.78
C GLY A 220 -31.38 -2.89 9.40
N GLU A 221 -32.01 -3.67 10.27
CA GLU A 221 -32.35 -5.08 10.04
C GLU A 221 -33.69 -5.45 10.65
N TYR A 222 -34.39 -6.40 10.02
CA TYR A 222 -35.71 -6.88 10.43
C TYR A 222 -35.81 -8.40 10.30
N SER A 223 -36.25 -9.05 11.38
CA SER A 223 -36.56 -10.49 11.44
C SER A 223 -38.08 -10.69 11.22
N LEU A 224 -38.45 -11.59 10.31
CA LEU A 224 -39.85 -11.85 9.98
C LEU A 224 -40.59 -12.54 11.13
N GLU A 225 -40.09 -13.69 11.60
CA GLU A 225 -40.84 -14.53 12.55
C GLU A 225 -40.86 -13.92 13.94
N LYS A 226 -39.71 -13.39 14.37
CA LYS A 226 -39.53 -12.78 15.70
C LYS A 226 -39.96 -11.30 15.73
N LYS A 227 -40.42 -10.77 14.58
CA LYS A 227 -40.99 -9.42 14.36
C LYS A 227 -40.15 -8.29 14.97
N TYR A 228 -38.84 -8.49 14.99
CA TYR A 228 -37.86 -7.64 15.64
C TYR A 228 -37.22 -6.71 14.63
N PHE A 229 -37.22 -5.41 14.92
CA PHE A 229 -36.47 -4.41 14.17
C PHE A 229 -35.27 -3.92 14.99
N ARG A 230 -34.11 -3.79 14.35
CA ARG A 230 -32.91 -3.17 14.92
C ARG A 230 -32.35 -2.11 14.00
N ALA A 231 -31.93 -1.00 14.60
CA ALA A 231 -31.16 0.04 13.94
C ALA A 231 -29.83 0.27 14.67
N GLY A 232 -28.78 0.61 13.93
CA GLY A 232 -27.45 0.84 14.48
C GLY A 232 -26.62 1.83 13.69
N ILE A 233 -25.60 2.36 14.35
CA ILE A 233 -24.64 3.32 13.81
C ILE A 233 -23.21 2.85 14.13
N ARG A 234 -22.30 3.06 13.17
CA ARG A 234 -20.87 2.78 13.33
C ARG A 234 -20.04 3.95 12.84
N PHE A 235 -18.99 4.28 13.60
CA PHE A 235 -17.98 5.27 13.26
C PHE A 235 -16.59 4.62 13.25
N ASP A 236 -15.94 4.62 12.09
CA ASP A 236 -14.54 4.22 11.92
C ASP A 236 -13.64 5.45 12.08
N LEU A 237 -12.69 5.37 13.01
CA LEU A 237 -11.85 6.47 13.51
C LEU A 237 -10.36 6.21 13.23
N GLY A 238 -10.04 5.58 12.09
CA GLY A 238 -8.70 5.11 11.76
C GLY A 238 -8.52 3.65 12.16
N HIS A 239 -7.70 3.34 13.17
CA HIS A 239 -7.46 1.96 13.60
C HIS A 239 -8.55 1.38 14.53
N THR A 240 -9.44 2.23 15.00
CA THR A 240 -10.54 1.89 15.90
C THR A 240 -11.87 2.20 15.21
N GLY A 241 -12.79 1.25 15.19
CA GLY A 241 -14.20 1.48 14.95
C GLY A 241 -14.98 1.46 16.26
N VAL A 242 -16.04 2.25 16.37
CA VAL A 242 -17.02 2.16 17.46
C VAL A 242 -18.41 1.98 16.88
N PHE A 243 -19.24 1.14 17.49
CA PHE A 243 -20.62 0.95 17.05
C PHE A 243 -21.59 0.90 18.24
N ALA A 244 -22.83 1.26 17.97
CA ALA A 244 -23.97 1.05 18.85
C ALA A 244 -25.19 0.65 18.01
N SER A 245 -26.03 -0.25 18.53
CA SER A 245 -27.32 -0.58 17.92
C SER A 245 -28.36 -0.86 19.00
N ALA A 246 -29.61 -0.50 18.69
CA ALA A 246 -30.77 -0.75 19.51
C ALA A 246 -31.82 -1.49 18.69
N GLY A 247 -32.46 -2.49 19.28
CA GLY A 247 -33.53 -3.25 18.67
C GLY A 247 -34.74 -3.40 19.58
N LYS A 248 -35.90 -3.59 18.96
CA LYS A 248 -37.21 -3.58 19.63
C LYS A 248 -38.04 -4.78 19.20
N SER A 249 -38.44 -5.59 20.18
CA SER A 249 -39.43 -6.66 20.08
C SER A 249 -40.20 -6.70 21.41
N TYR A 250 -40.50 -7.90 21.94
CA TYR A 250 -41.10 -8.11 23.27
C TYR A 250 -40.18 -7.69 24.43
N ARG A 251 -38.90 -7.44 24.16
CA ARG A 251 -37.98 -6.66 25.00
C ARG A 251 -37.23 -5.65 24.13
N ASP A 252 -36.72 -4.59 24.75
CA ASP A 252 -35.72 -3.72 24.14
C ASP A 252 -34.32 -4.32 24.34
N ASP A 253 -33.48 -4.28 23.30
CA ASP A 253 -32.12 -4.82 23.27
C ASP A 253 -31.14 -3.72 22.83
N PHE A 254 -30.04 -3.55 23.57
CA PHE A 254 -28.99 -2.58 23.27
C PHE A 254 -27.62 -3.25 23.22
N SER A 255 -26.86 -2.91 22.19
CA SER A 255 -25.47 -3.35 22.04
C SER A 255 -24.56 -2.19 21.69
N ALA A 256 -23.34 -2.23 22.22
CA ALA A 256 -22.25 -1.34 21.82
C ALA A 256 -20.93 -2.12 21.79
N GLY A 257 -19.96 -1.63 21.04
CA GLY A 257 -18.67 -2.29 20.96
C GLY A 257 -17.61 -1.52 20.20
N VAL A 258 -16.39 -2.05 20.28
CA VAL A 258 -15.18 -1.49 19.68
C VAL A 258 -14.59 -2.51 18.73
N ILE A 259 -14.17 -2.04 17.55
CA ILE A 259 -13.48 -2.81 16.52
C ILE A 259 -12.03 -2.33 16.51
N LEU A 260 -11.06 -3.23 16.67
CA LEU A 260 -9.64 -2.90 16.55
C LEU A 260 -9.07 -3.49 15.25
N SER A 261 -8.22 -2.73 14.56
CA SER A 261 -7.60 -3.19 13.31
C SER A 261 -6.16 -2.72 13.16
N GLU A 262 -5.27 -3.63 12.77
CA GLU A 262 -3.88 -3.31 12.36
C GLU A 262 -3.83 -2.41 11.12
N LYS A 263 -4.91 -2.36 10.32
CA LYS A 263 -5.01 -1.52 9.14
C LYS A 263 -6.01 -0.41 9.39
N ARG A 264 -5.69 0.78 8.89
CA ARG A 264 -6.55 1.94 9.00
C ARG A 264 -7.87 1.72 8.24
N LEU A 265 -8.98 1.72 8.96
CA LEU A 265 -10.34 1.58 8.44
C LEU A 265 -10.72 2.79 7.55
N PRO A 266 -11.74 2.67 6.69
CA PRO A 266 -12.26 3.81 5.93
C PRO A 266 -12.76 4.89 6.91
N THR A 267 -12.37 6.15 6.77
CA THR A 267 -12.77 7.20 7.72
C THR A 267 -12.81 8.59 7.06
N ILE A 268 -13.66 9.48 7.61
CA ILE A 268 -13.64 10.92 7.31
C ILE A 268 -12.49 11.66 8.00
N LEU A 269 -11.90 11.08 9.04
CA LEU A 269 -10.78 11.70 9.75
C LEU A 269 -9.52 11.66 8.87
N PRO A 270 -8.93 12.79 8.47
CA PRO A 270 -7.67 12.77 7.75
C PRO A 270 -6.56 12.22 8.65
N TYR A 271 -5.67 11.39 8.12
CA TYR A 271 -4.36 11.26 8.75
C TYR A 271 -3.62 12.58 8.54
N ARG A 272 -3.02 13.12 9.58
CA ARG A 272 -2.25 14.37 9.51
C ARG A 272 -0.89 14.14 10.14
N THR A 273 0.17 14.42 9.39
CA THR A 273 1.53 14.50 9.93
C THR A 273 2.26 15.68 9.34
N LYS A 274 2.79 16.55 10.21
CA LYS A 274 3.51 17.76 9.79
C LYS A 274 4.86 17.45 9.12
N LYS A 275 5.51 16.33 9.49
CA LYS A 275 6.86 15.99 9.00
C LYS A 275 6.90 14.56 8.46
N VAL A 276 7.31 14.39 7.20
CA VAL A 276 7.60 13.08 6.60
C VAL A 276 9.10 12.92 6.36
N LYS A 277 9.67 11.73 6.59
CA LYS A 277 11.09 11.41 6.35
C LYS A 277 11.30 10.27 5.36
N VAL A 278 12.31 10.40 4.50
CA VAL A 278 12.68 9.41 3.48
C VAL A 278 14.20 9.34 3.30
N THR A 279 14.74 8.12 3.17
CA THR A 279 16.13 7.89 2.73
C THR A 279 16.11 7.41 1.28
N ILE A 280 16.89 8.06 0.42
CA ILE A 280 17.08 7.69 -0.98
C ILE A 280 18.51 7.18 -1.13
N SER A 281 18.67 5.90 -1.46
CA SER A 281 19.98 5.23 -1.51
C SER A 281 20.09 4.16 -2.60
N GLY A 282 21.28 3.98 -3.18
CA GLY A 282 21.52 2.96 -4.20
C GLY A 282 20.59 3.09 -5.42
N ASP A 283 20.32 1.98 -6.09
CA ASP A 283 19.60 1.96 -7.36
C ASP A 283 18.06 1.93 -7.22
N TYR A 284 17.38 2.61 -8.14
CA TYR A 284 15.93 2.57 -8.33
C TYR A 284 15.61 2.22 -9.79
N PRO A 285 15.51 0.92 -10.15
CA PRO A 285 15.16 0.51 -11.50
C PRO A 285 13.69 0.80 -11.81
N GLU A 286 13.34 0.87 -13.09
CA GLU A 286 11.95 0.97 -13.53
C GLU A 286 11.18 -0.33 -13.25
N SER A 287 11.84 -1.47 -13.50
CA SER A 287 11.35 -2.81 -13.24
C SER A 287 11.52 -3.20 -11.76
N PRO A 288 10.45 -3.53 -11.02
CA PRO A 288 10.58 -3.98 -9.64
C PRO A 288 11.30 -5.33 -9.55
N LYS A 289 12.41 -5.38 -8.82
CA LYS A 289 13.20 -6.61 -8.58
C LYS A 289 12.32 -7.72 -8.00
N LEU A 290 12.54 -8.97 -8.45
CA LEU A 290 11.62 -10.11 -8.35
C LEU A 290 11.03 -10.42 -6.96
N PHE A 291 11.71 -10.02 -5.89
CA PHE A 291 11.31 -10.22 -4.50
C PHE A 291 10.81 -8.93 -3.80
N GLY A 292 10.29 -7.97 -4.58
CA GLY A 292 9.58 -6.80 -4.06
C GLY A 292 10.47 -5.61 -3.65
N GLY A 293 11.65 -5.48 -4.26
CA GLY A 293 12.64 -4.45 -3.92
C GLY A 293 12.25 -3.00 -4.28
N LYS A 294 13.24 -2.11 -4.21
CA LYS A 294 13.14 -0.74 -4.72
C LYS A 294 12.77 -0.73 -6.20
N SER A 295 11.96 0.24 -6.60
CA SER A 295 11.75 0.64 -7.99
C SER A 295 11.45 2.14 -8.02
N PHE A 296 11.81 2.81 -9.11
CA PHE A 296 11.67 4.26 -9.21
C PHE A 296 10.21 4.70 -9.07
N ARG A 297 9.30 4.03 -9.78
CA ARG A 297 7.85 4.30 -9.69
C ARG A 297 7.30 4.30 -8.26
N ARG A 298 7.80 3.41 -7.38
CA ARG A 298 7.38 3.38 -5.97
C ARG A 298 7.87 4.59 -5.19
N LEU A 299 9.06 5.10 -5.49
CA LEU A 299 9.61 6.31 -4.89
C LEU A 299 8.86 7.55 -5.40
N SER A 300 8.64 7.68 -6.70
CA SER A 300 7.92 8.83 -7.27
C SER A 300 6.44 8.86 -6.87
N ASP A 301 5.72 7.73 -6.85
CA ASP A 301 4.35 7.67 -6.28
C ASP A 301 4.32 8.06 -4.79
N ALA A 302 5.32 7.65 -4.00
CA ALA A 302 5.40 7.97 -2.59
C ALA A 302 5.63 9.47 -2.36
N LEU A 303 6.62 10.04 -3.03
CA LEU A 303 6.94 11.47 -2.97
C LEU A 303 5.78 12.31 -3.53
N TYR A 304 5.11 11.87 -4.59
CA TYR A 304 3.97 12.60 -5.17
C TYR A 304 2.80 12.70 -4.20
N ARG A 305 2.48 11.62 -3.47
CA ARG A 305 1.42 11.66 -2.45
C ARG A 305 1.75 12.65 -1.32
N VAL A 306 2.98 12.60 -0.81
CA VAL A 306 3.47 13.59 0.18
C VAL A 306 3.42 15.01 -0.38
N ALA A 307 3.82 15.20 -1.65
CA ALA A 307 3.80 16.50 -2.32
C ALA A 307 2.39 17.08 -2.48
N GLN A 308 1.34 16.25 -2.59
CA GLN A 308 -0.06 16.69 -2.66
C GLN A 308 -0.74 16.90 -1.30
N ASP A 309 -0.23 16.29 -0.22
CA ASP A 309 -0.91 16.26 1.09
C ASP A 309 -0.68 17.54 1.91
N SER A 310 -1.67 18.43 1.92
CA SER A 310 -1.62 19.72 2.63
C SER A 310 -1.43 19.63 4.15
N SER A 311 -1.51 18.44 4.77
CA SER A 311 -1.14 18.27 6.19
C SER A 311 0.37 18.15 6.42
N VAL A 312 1.14 17.80 5.38
CA VAL A 312 2.61 17.72 5.44
C VAL A 312 3.20 19.10 5.19
N GLU A 313 3.90 19.61 6.19
CA GLU A 313 4.55 20.94 6.21
C GLU A 313 6.05 20.82 5.92
N GLU A 314 6.71 19.74 6.37
CA GLU A 314 8.12 19.47 6.12
C GLU A 314 8.37 18.08 5.50
N LEU A 315 9.30 18.02 4.56
CA LEU A 315 9.87 16.78 4.01
C LEU A 315 11.36 16.72 4.32
N LEU A 316 11.75 15.69 5.07
CA LEU A 316 13.13 15.42 5.47
C LEU A 316 13.71 14.33 4.56
N ILE A 317 14.85 14.59 3.92
CA ILE A 317 15.48 13.65 2.98
C ILE A 317 16.92 13.34 3.43
N LYS A 318 17.27 12.05 3.53
CA LYS A 318 18.68 11.62 3.52
C LYS A 318 19.03 11.13 2.12
N LEU A 319 20.00 11.78 1.47
CA LEU A 319 20.65 11.30 0.26
C LEU A 319 21.88 10.50 0.67
N ASP A 320 21.81 9.19 0.46
CA ASP A 320 22.70 8.18 1.03
C ASP A 320 23.23 7.34 -0.14
N SER A 321 24.23 7.89 -0.83
CA SER A 321 24.75 7.38 -2.11
C SER A 321 23.65 6.98 -3.14
N PRO A 322 22.76 7.90 -3.55
CA PRO A 322 21.70 7.61 -4.52
C PRO A 322 22.27 7.41 -5.94
N SER A 323 21.94 6.27 -6.56
CA SER A 323 22.24 5.96 -7.96
C SER A 323 20.95 6.09 -8.78
N LEU A 324 20.71 7.30 -9.26
CA LEU A 324 19.56 7.71 -10.07
C LEU A 324 20.05 8.31 -11.38
N THR A 325 19.29 8.13 -12.46
CA THR A 325 19.56 8.80 -13.75
C THR A 325 19.16 10.27 -13.69
N PHE A 326 19.58 11.09 -14.66
CA PHE A 326 19.23 12.51 -14.63
C PHE A 326 17.72 12.75 -14.80
N ALA A 327 17.04 12.02 -15.69
CA ALA A 327 15.57 12.06 -15.80
C ALA A 327 14.88 11.68 -14.47
N GLN A 328 15.41 10.70 -13.73
CA GLN A 328 14.90 10.36 -12.40
C GLN A 328 15.11 11.48 -11.36
N TYR A 329 16.18 12.28 -11.48
CA TYR A 329 16.34 13.52 -10.69
C TYR A 329 15.36 14.62 -11.13
N GLU A 330 15.07 14.77 -12.43
CA GLU A 330 14.08 15.70 -12.98
C GLU A 330 12.66 15.37 -12.50
N GLU A 331 12.21 14.11 -12.62
CA GLU A 331 10.90 13.64 -12.12
C GLU A 331 10.74 13.90 -10.62
N ILE A 332 11.75 13.53 -9.80
CA ILE A 332 11.73 13.82 -8.36
C ILE A 332 11.66 15.33 -8.11
N ARG A 333 12.45 16.13 -8.83
CA ARG A 333 12.47 17.59 -8.66
C ARG A 333 11.11 18.20 -8.99
N GLY A 334 10.49 17.84 -10.11
CA GLY A 334 9.16 18.33 -10.49
C GLY A 334 8.03 17.92 -9.53
N ILE A 335 8.23 16.86 -8.74
CA ILE A 335 7.39 16.50 -7.60
C ILE A 335 7.65 17.42 -6.39
N LEU A 336 8.92 17.67 -6.06
CA LEU A 336 9.32 18.54 -4.96
C LEU A 336 9.01 20.02 -5.20
N GLU A 337 9.02 20.50 -6.44
CA GLU A 337 8.62 21.88 -6.79
C GLU A 337 7.13 22.10 -6.51
N LYS A 338 6.27 21.08 -6.72
CA LYS A 338 4.85 21.12 -6.33
C LYS A 338 4.64 21.11 -4.81
N PHE A 339 5.56 20.50 -4.05
CA PHE A 339 5.55 20.57 -2.59
C PHE A 339 5.97 21.97 -2.10
N LYS A 340 7.00 22.57 -2.72
CA LYS A 340 7.48 23.93 -2.42
C LYS A 340 6.46 25.01 -2.80
N SER A 341 5.77 24.87 -3.92
CA SER A 341 4.80 25.89 -4.40
C SER A 341 3.58 26.06 -3.48
N ARG A 342 3.24 25.02 -2.69
CA ARG A 342 2.24 25.10 -1.61
C ARG A 342 2.82 25.45 -0.23
N GLY A 343 4.07 25.96 -0.18
CA GLY A 343 4.74 26.40 1.06
C GLY A 343 5.49 25.31 1.84
N GLY A 344 5.51 24.06 1.37
CA GLY A 344 6.19 22.95 2.04
C GLY A 344 7.71 23.16 2.14
N LYS A 345 8.31 22.73 3.25
CA LYS A 345 9.73 22.92 3.59
C LYS A 345 10.57 21.67 3.39
N ILE A 346 11.62 21.76 2.58
CA ILE A 346 12.50 20.62 2.28
C ILE A 346 13.81 20.78 3.03
N LYS A 347 14.20 19.76 3.82
CA LYS A 347 15.47 19.73 4.56
C LYS A 347 16.23 18.46 4.18
N ILE A 348 17.46 18.61 3.68
CA ILE A 348 18.24 17.50 3.11
C ILE A 348 19.57 17.35 3.85
N TYR A 349 19.92 16.11 4.17
CA TYR A 349 21.29 15.70 4.47
C TYR A 349 21.84 14.90 3.29
N ALA A 350 23.08 15.20 2.89
CA ALA A 350 23.80 14.44 1.88
C ALA A 350 25.24 14.20 2.33
N GLU A 351 25.79 13.02 2.06
CA GLU A 351 27.20 12.72 2.40
C GLU A 351 28.17 13.36 1.41
N ASN A 352 27.79 13.41 0.13
CA ASN A 352 28.49 14.10 -0.95
C ASN A 352 27.48 14.65 -1.97
N LEU A 353 27.87 15.70 -2.70
CA LEU A 353 27.10 16.21 -3.84
C LEU A 353 27.86 16.00 -5.15
N GLY A 354 27.15 15.58 -6.20
CA GLY A 354 27.59 15.58 -7.60
C GLY A 354 26.55 16.31 -8.46
N ASN A 355 26.56 16.15 -9.78
CA ASN A 355 25.64 16.88 -10.67
C ASN A 355 24.15 16.71 -10.31
N GLY A 356 23.64 15.47 -10.31
CA GLY A 356 22.22 15.19 -10.04
C GLY A 356 21.78 15.56 -8.62
N THR A 357 22.62 15.32 -7.61
CA THR A 357 22.29 15.71 -6.23
C THR A 357 22.42 17.22 -6.01
N THR A 358 23.36 17.94 -6.64
CA THR A 358 23.42 19.42 -6.59
C THR A 358 22.18 20.04 -7.22
N TYR A 359 21.77 19.54 -8.39
CA TYR A 359 20.53 19.91 -9.06
C TYR A 359 19.30 19.70 -8.16
N LEU A 360 19.22 18.57 -7.46
CA LEU A 360 18.13 18.26 -6.53
C LEU A 360 18.14 19.13 -5.26
N VAL A 361 19.28 19.25 -4.56
CA VAL A 361 19.35 20.01 -3.29
C VAL A 361 19.26 21.51 -3.47
N SER A 362 19.46 22.05 -4.68
CA SER A 362 19.30 23.47 -4.97
C SER A 362 17.91 24.03 -4.60
N LEU A 363 16.89 23.17 -4.57
CA LEU A 363 15.50 23.48 -4.24
C LEU A 363 15.20 23.51 -2.72
N ALA A 364 16.09 22.97 -1.89
CA ALA A 364 15.84 22.76 -0.47
C ALA A 364 16.01 24.04 0.38
N ASP A 365 15.22 24.14 1.45
CA ASP A 365 15.31 25.23 2.44
C ASP A 365 16.49 25.04 3.40
N ARG A 366 16.96 23.80 3.59
CA ARG A 366 18.16 23.45 4.35
C ARG A 366 18.91 22.31 3.67
N VAL A 367 20.24 22.42 3.55
CA VAL A 367 21.14 21.40 3.00
C VAL A 367 22.36 21.28 3.90
N CYS A 368 22.58 20.08 4.44
CA CYS A 368 23.69 19.77 5.35
C CYS A 368 24.58 18.67 4.78
N LEU A 369 25.90 18.88 4.85
CA LEU A 369 26.95 17.89 4.57
C LEU A 369 27.80 17.64 5.83
N PRO A 370 28.35 16.43 6.02
CA PRO A 370 29.36 16.20 7.06
C PRO A 370 30.64 16.99 6.77
N PRO A 371 31.45 17.33 7.80
CA PRO A 371 32.73 18.05 7.61
C PRO A 371 33.73 17.38 6.66
N ALA A 372 33.62 16.06 6.46
CA ALA A 372 34.47 15.25 5.57
C ALA A 372 33.79 14.85 4.24
N GLY A 373 32.61 15.41 3.94
CA GLY A 373 31.98 15.29 2.61
C GLY A 373 32.61 16.22 1.58
N GLY A 374 32.04 16.28 0.38
CA GLY A 374 32.48 17.21 -0.67
C GLY A 374 31.42 17.48 -1.74
N VAL A 375 31.72 18.46 -2.60
CA VAL A 375 30.87 18.85 -3.74
C VAL A 375 31.67 18.71 -5.04
N GLN A 376 31.19 17.89 -5.96
CA GLN A 376 31.77 17.58 -7.27
C GLN A 376 30.77 17.97 -8.38
N PHE A 377 30.45 19.27 -8.46
CA PHE A 377 29.50 19.81 -9.44
C PHE A 377 30.23 20.16 -10.74
N LEU A 378 30.81 19.16 -11.40
CA LEU A 378 31.81 19.33 -12.47
C LEU A 378 31.23 19.66 -13.86
N GLY A 379 29.90 19.81 -14.00
CA GLY A 379 29.25 19.88 -15.31
C GLY A 379 29.25 18.52 -16.02
N ILE A 380 28.92 18.48 -17.31
CA ILE A 380 28.75 17.23 -18.07
C ILE A 380 29.58 17.20 -19.35
N GLY A 381 29.97 15.99 -19.75
CA GLY A 381 30.69 15.69 -20.97
C GLY A 381 30.46 14.24 -21.42
N ALA A 382 30.90 13.91 -22.64
CA ALA A 382 30.85 12.57 -23.18
C ALA A 382 32.22 12.19 -23.76
N GLU A 383 32.66 10.97 -23.49
CA GLU A 383 33.89 10.38 -24.04
C GLU A 383 33.52 9.17 -24.90
N LEU A 384 34.22 8.99 -26.02
CA LEU A 384 33.99 7.89 -26.97
C LEU A 384 35.32 7.30 -27.42
N THR A 385 35.48 6.00 -27.20
CA THR A 385 36.62 5.21 -27.67
C THR A 385 36.41 4.77 -29.11
N TYR A 386 37.40 4.95 -29.98
CA TYR A 386 37.39 4.48 -31.36
C TYR A 386 38.30 3.27 -31.52
N TYR A 387 37.77 2.18 -32.06
CA TYR A 387 38.38 0.84 -32.06
C TYR A 387 39.06 0.46 -33.38
N ARG A 388 38.87 1.22 -34.46
CA ARG A 388 39.42 0.86 -35.78
C ARG A 388 40.95 0.70 -35.77
N GLY A 389 41.69 1.59 -35.13
CA GLY A 389 43.15 1.48 -34.97
C GLY A 389 43.62 0.29 -34.10
N LEU A 390 42.71 -0.44 -33.45
CA LEU A 390 42.94 -1.75 -32.85
C LEU A 390 42.55 -2.88 -33.82
N PHE A 391 41.40 -2.76 -34.50
CA PHE A 391 40.94 -3.73 -35.49
C PHE A 391 41.92 -3.90 -36.66
N ASP A 392 42.44 -2.80 -37.21
CA ASP A 392 43.44 -2.80 -38.29
C ASP A 392 44.71 -3.58 -37.88
N LYS A 393 45.13 -3.49 -36.60
CA LYS A 393 46.29 -4.23 -36.04
C LYS A 393 46.00 -5.72 -35.82
N LEU A 394 44.73 -6.10 -35.69
CA LEU A 394 44.27 -7.48 -35.51
C LEU A 394 43.84 -8.13 -36.84
N GLY A 395 43.88 -7.40 -37.97
CA GLY A 395 43.35 -7.87 -39.25
C GLY A 395 41.82 -7.98 -39.28
N ILE A 396 41.12 -7.27 -38.38
CA ILE A 396 39.66 -7.26 -38.27
C ILE A 396 39.11 -6.10 -39.11
N ARG A 397 38.03 -6.36 -39.86
CA ARG A 397 37.26 -5.35 -40.58
C ARG A 397 35.84 -5.30 -40.04
N ALA A 398 35.33 -4.09 -39.80
CA ALA A 398 33.95 -3.85 -39.37
C ALA A 398 33.14 -3.25 -40.53
N ASP A 399 32.33 -4.08 -41.19
CA ASP A 399 31.38 -3.63 -42.21
C ASP A 399 30.05 -3.24 -41.55
N MET A 400 29.73 -1.94 -41.57
CA MET A 400 28.54 -1.37 -40.96
C MET A 400 27.65 -0.73 -42.03
N VAL A 401 26.33 -0.88 -41.90
CA VAL A 401 25.33 -0.26 -42.78
C VAL A 401 24.40 0.58 -41.92
N HIS A 402 24.23 1.85 -42.29
CA HIS A 402 23.31 2.79 -41.63
C HIS A 402 22.57 3.62 -42.69
N ILE A 403 21.47 4.26 -42.30
CA ILE A 403 20.74 5.22 -43.13
C ILE A 403 20.51 6.47 -42.28
N GLY A 404 20.81 7.63 -42.85
CA GLY A 404 20.75 8.93 -42.17
C GLY A 404 22.08 9.34 -41.55
N ASP A 405 22.42 10.62 -41.73
CA ASP A 405 23.73 11.20 -41.39
C ASP A 405 24.01 11.22 -39.89
N TYR A 406 22.96 11.19 -39.07
CA TYR A 406 22.99 11.16 -37.60
C TYR A 406 22.76 9.75 -37.02
N LYS A 407 22.95 8.68 -37.82
CA LYS A 407 22.93 7.29 -37.33
C LYS A 407 24.35 6.82 -36.96
N THR A 408 25.00 7.62 -36.14
CA THR A 408 26.43 7.63 -35.81
C THR A 408 26.87 6.52 -34.85
N ALA A 409 25.95 5.82 -34.18
CA ALA A 409 26.24 4.92 -33.07
C ALA A 409 27.19 3.74 -33.40
N ALA A 410 27.44 3.47 -34.68
CA ALA A 410 28.41 2.49 -35.15
C ALA A 410 29.80 3.06 -35.47
N GLU A 411 29.97 4.40 -35.55
CA GLU A 411 31.26 5.07 -35.85
C GLU A 411 32.44 4.57 -35.00
N PRO A 412 32.32 4.33 -33.68
CA PRO A 412 33.37 3.73 -32.86
C PRO A 412 34.04 2.48 -33.45
N TYR A 413 33.37 1.74 -34.32
CA TYR A 413 33.86 0.48 -34.88
C TYR A 413 34.50 0.60 -36.27
N TYR A 414 34.24 1.67 -37.04
CA TYR A 414 34.75 1.84 -38.41
C TYR A 414 35.42 3.20 -38.70
N ALA A 415 35.24 4.19 -37.83
CA ALA A 415 35.91 5.48 -37.93
C ALA A 415 37.15 5.51 -37.02
N ASP A 416 38.09 6.40 -37.35
CA ASP A 416 39.28 6.67 -36.54
C ASP A 416 39.02 7.77 -35.49
N SER A 417 37.94 8.54 -35.67
CA SER A 417 37.51 9.63 -34.78
C SER A 417 36.05 10.02 -35.07
N MET A 418 35.48 10.77 -34.13
CA MET A 418 34.13 11.36 -34.18
C MET A 418 33.87 12.21 -35.43
N SER A 419 32.82 11.89 -36.18
CA SER A 419 32.35 12.69 -37.32
C SER A 419 31.86 14.09 -36.92
N PRO A 420 31.74 15.04 -37.87
CA PRO A 420 31.05 16.32 -37.63
C PRO A 420 29.63 16.16 -37.09
N GLN A 421 28.90 15.14 -37.56
CA GLN A 421 27.51 14.85 -37.18
C GLN A 421 27.41 14.32 -35.75
N MET A 422 28.25 13.32 -35.39
CA MET A 422 28.39 12.81 -34.01
C MET A 422 28.82 13.93 -33.05
N ARG A 423 29.70 14.83 -33.50
CA ARG A 423 30.10 16.01 -32.72
C ARG A 423 28.93 16.98 -32.52
N GLU A 424 28.17 17.29 -33.56
CA GLU A 424 27.05 18.22 -33.52
C GLU A 424 25.92 17.73 -32.61
N GLU A 425 25.51 16.46 -32.72
CA GLU A 425 24.42 15.92 -31.90
C GLU A 425 24.80 15.81 -30.42
N LEU A 426 26.01 15.32 -30.10
CA LEU A 426 26.48 15.22 -28.71
C LEU A 426 26.65 16.62 -28.10
N THR A 427 27.15 17.59 -28.87
CA THR A 427 27.23 18.99 -28.40
C THR A 427 25.84 19.53 -28.09
N LYS A 428 24.84 19.32 -28.96
CA LYS A 428 23.45 19.75 -28.70
C LYS A 428 22.83 19.09 -27.48
N ILE A 429 22.98 17.76 -27.33
CA ILE A 429 22.45 17.01 -26.18
C ILE A 429 23.08 17.49 -24.87
N LEU A 430 24.41 17.63 -24.83
CA LEU A 430 25.13 18.11 -23.67
C LEU A 430 24.75 19.57 -23.34
N SER A 431 24.79 20.49 -24.30
CA SER A 431 24.42 21.89 -24.07
C SER A 431 22.98 22.07 -23.59
N HIS A 432 22.05 21.22 -24.04
CA HIS A 432 20.66 21.24 -23.57
C HIS A 432 20.52 20.80 -22.11
N ILE A 433 21.06 19.62 -21.75
CA ILE A 433 21.01 19.10 -20.37
C ILE A 433 21.74 20.04 -19.40
N ASP A 434 22.88 20.60 -19.81
CA ASP A 434 23.65 21.56 -19.06
C ASP A 434 22.90 22.89 -18.83
N THR A 435 22.24 23.42 -19.87
CA THR A 435 21.36 24.61 -19.78
C THR A 435 20.20 24.36 -18.83
N LEU A 436 19.59 23.18 -18.88
CA LEU A 436 18.51 22.76 -17.99
C LEU A 436 18.97 22.68 -16.52
N ILE A 437 20.13 22.07 -16.27
CA ILE A 437 20.73 22.01 -14.92
C ILE A 437 20.94 23.41 -14.36
N VAL A 438 21.63 24.27 -15.12
CA VAL A 438 21.98 25.62 -14.67
C VAL A 438 20.75 26.50 -14.46
N SER A 439 19.79 26.48 -15.39
CA SER A 439 18.58 27.31 -15.30
C SER A 439 17.69 26.92 -14.11
N ALA A 440 17.56 25.62 -13.84
CA ALA A 440 16.78 25.11 -12.72
C ALA A 440 17.42 25.43 -11.35
N ILE A 441 18.75 25.35 -11.24
CA ILE A 441 19.49 25.75 -10.03
C ILE A 441 19.40 27.27 -9.83
N ALA A 442 19.66 28.05 -10.87
CA ALA A 442 19.60 29.51 -10.85
C ALA A 442 18.23 30.02 -10.39
N SER A 443 17.16 29.49 -10.98
CA SER A 443 15.77 29.81 -10.64
C SER A 443 15.41 29.44 -9.19
N ALA A 444 15.78 28.24 -8.72
CA ALA A 444 15.47 27.82 -7.34
C ALA A 444 16.25 28.57 -6.26
N LYS A 445 17.47 29.05 -6.57
CA LYS A 445 18.34 29.77 -5.65
C LYS A 445 18.21 31.31 -5.75
N GLY A 446 17.54 31.84 -6.77
CA GLY A 446 17.43 33.28 -7.00
C GLY A 446 18.74 33.94 -7.43
N ILE A 447 19.59 33.23 -8.18
CA ILE A 447 20.93 33.68 -8.62
C ILE A 447 21.07 33.63 -10.13
N SER A 448 22.09 34.27 -10.71
CA SER A 448 22.33 34.21 -12.16
C SER A 448 22.84 32.83 -12.62
N PRO A 449 22.61 32.44 -13.89
CA PRO A 449 23.28 31.29 -14.51
C PRO A 449 24.80 31.31 -14.32
N ASP A 450 25.45 32.47 -14.50
CA ASP A 450 26.90 32.63 -14.30
C ASP A 450 27.35 32.40 -12.85
N SER A 451 26.46 32.60 -11.87
CA SER A 451 26.75 32.26 -10.47
C SER A 451 26.83 30.74 -10.29
N VAL A 452 25.98 29.99 -11.03
CA VAL A 452 26.01 28.52 -11.05
C VAL A 452 27.20 28.01 -11.87
N ARG A 453 27.61 28.71 -12.94
CA ARG A 453 28.87 28.41 -13.67
C ARG A 453 30.08 28.49 -12.75
N LYS A 454 30.16 29.53 -11.93
CA LYS A 454 31.23 29.67 -10.92
C LYS A 454 31.25 28.53 -9.90
N TRP A 455 30.11 27.90 -9.59
CA TRP A 455 30.09 26.67 -8.78
C TRP A 455 30.71 25.46 -9.52
N MET A 456 30.63 25.40 -10.84
CA MET A 456 31.32 24.40 -11.64
C MET A 456 32.82 24.68 -11.72
N GLU A 457 33.19 25.93 -12.06
CA GLU A 457 34.58 26.39 -12.19
C GLU A 457 35.41 26.22 -10.90
N ASN A 458 34.77 26.30 -9.73
CA ASN A 458 35.41 26.12 -8.43
C ASN A 458 35.25 24.70 -7.85
N SER A 459 34.60 23.77 -8.56
CA SER A 459 34.49 22.37 -8.13
C SER A 459 35.75 21.58 -8.48
N PRO A 460 36.19 20.61 -7.64
CA PRO A 460 35.54 20.15 -6.42
C PRO A 460 35.78 21.04 -5.19
N MET A 461 34.76 21.20 -4.34
CA MET A 461 34.78 22.05 -3.14
C MET A 461 34.66 21.26 -1.83
N SER A 462 35.23 21.82 -0.77
CA SER A 462 34.92 21.43 0.61
C SER A 462 33.49 21.83 1.01
N PRO A 463 32.87 21.20 2.02
CA PRO A 463 31.59 21.62 2.58
C PRO A 463 31.64 23.07 3.10
N GLN A 464 32.76 23.48 3.68
CA GLN A 464 32.97 24.83 4.22
C GLN A 464 32.98 25.88 3.10
N ASP A 465 33.55 25.56 1.92
CA ASP A 465 33.54 26.45 0.76
C ASP A 465 32.19 26.42 0.04
N ALA A 466 31.57 25.25 -0.14
CA ALA A 466 30.23 25.11 -0.66
C ALA A 466 29.18 25.91 0.14
N ARG A 467 29.41 26.08 1.46
CA ARG A 467 28.62 26.96 2.33
C ARG A 467 28.88 28.45 2.05
N LYS A 468 30.13 28.87 1.82
CA LYS A 468 30.47 30.26 1.40
C LYS A 468 29.84 30.61 0.06
N PHE A 469 29.82 29.66 -0.89
CA PHE A 469 29.20 29.82 -2.21
C PHE A 469 27.66 29.73 -2.21
N GLY A 470 27.02 29.46 -1.07
CA GLY A 470 25.55 29.36 -0.95
C GLY A 470 24.94 28.08 -1.55
N ILE A 471 25.75 27.09 -1.88
CA ILE A 471 25.30 25.77 -2.36
C ILE A 471 24.54 25.05 -1.25
N ILE A 472 25.16 25.01 -0.06
CA ILE A 472 24.64 24.35 1.14
C ILE A 472 24.45 25.35 2.29
N THR A 473 23.64 25.02 3.31
CA THR A 473 23.36 25.91 4.44
C THR A 473 24.18 25.57 5.69
N ASP A 474 24.48 24.29 5.89
CA ASP A 474 25.06 23.75 7.12
C ASP A 474 26.23 22.79 6.82
N VAL A 475 27.17 22.70 7.77
CA VAL A 475 28.19 21.65 7.82
C VAL A 475 28.14 21.04 9.21
N ALA A 476 27.65 19.81 9.32
CA ALA A 476 27.42 19.09 10.57
C ALA A 476 27.28 17.58 10.32
N TYR A 477 27.54 16.75 11.32
CA TYR A 477 27.39 15.30 11.23
C TYR A 477 25.92 14.87 11.15
N TRP A 478 25.70 13.59 10.79
CA TRP A 478 24.35 13.03 10.62
C TRP A 478 23.51 13.10 11.90
N ASP A 479 24.13 12.93 13.07
CA ASP A 479 23.47 13.05 14.38
C ASP A 479 23.12 14.49 14.74
N GLU A 480 24.02 15.43 14.55
CA GLU A 480 23.73 16.86 14.70
C GLU A 480 22.57 17.31 13.77
N PHE A 481 22.54 16.78 12.54
CA PHE A 481 21.44 17.04 11.60
C PHE A 481 20.13 16.35 12.03
N LYS A 482 20.14 15.04 12.32
CA LYS A 482 18.91 14.27 12.64
C LYS A 482 18.17 14.91 13.82
N ASP A 483 18.90 15.41 14.81
CA ASP A 483 18.34 15.95 16.04
C ASP A 483 17.85 17.40 15.80
N SER A 484 18.65 18.23 15.11
CA SER A 484 18.25 19.61 14.77
C SER A 484 17.09 19.75 13.77
N VAL A 485 16.60 18.65 13.16
CA VAL A 485 15.35 18.64 12.36
C VAL A 485 14.20 17.85 12.99
N GLY A 486 14.42 17.11 14.08
CA GLY A 486 13.43 16.19 14.64
C GLY A 486 13.20 14.95 13.75
N TRP A 487 14.27 14.39 13.17
CA TRP A 487 14.22 13.21 12.32
C TRP A 487 13.71 11.97 13.07
N GLY A 488 13.95 11.85 14.37
CA GLY A 488 13.38 10.78 15.19
C GLY A 488 11.85 10.77 15.14
N GLU A 489 11.24 11.94 15.37
CA GLU A 489 9.80 12.18 15.48
C GLU A 489 9.05 12.07 14.14
N ALA A 490 9.67 12.51 13.04
CA ALA A 490 9.01 12.59 11.74
C ALA A 490 8.52 11.22 11.23
N THR A 491 7.35 11.19 10.59
CA THR A 491 6.72 9.95 10.10
C THR A 491 7.54 9.36 8.95
N SER A 492 7.87 8.07 8.97
CA SER A 492 8.53 7.43 7.82
C SER A 492 7.61 7.45 6.61
N ILE A 493 8.14 7.65 5.39
CA ILE A 493 7.31 7.68 4.18
C ILE A 493 6.51 6.38 3.96
N ASN A 494 7.02 5.24 4.42
CA ASN A 494 6.30 3.95 4.39
C ASN A 494 5.11 3.93 5.36
N THR A 495 5.29 4.47 6.58
CA THR A 495 4.20 4.65 7.56
C THR A 495 3.17 5.64 7.03
N TYR A 496 3.61 6.79 6.51
CA TYR A 496 2.73 7.76 5.86
C TYR A 496 1.88 7.11 4.75
N LEU A 497 2.47 6.21 3.95
CA LEU A 497 1.76 5.48 2.91
C LEU A 497 0.78 4.43 3.43
N SER A 498 1.01 3.77 4.57
CA SER A 498 0.00 2.90 5.18
C SER A 498 -1.17 3.73 5.74
N GLU A 499 -0.85 4.80 6.48
CA GLU A 499 -1.85 5.66 7.13
C GLU A 499 -2.71 6.47 6.15
N THR A 500 -2.18 6.82 4.98
CA THR A 500 -2.96 7.48 3.91
C THR A 500 -3.54 6.51 2.89
N SER A 501 -3.34 5.19 3.05
CA SER A 501 -3.98 4.15 2.22
C SER A 501 -4.94 3.30 3.07
N PRO A 502 -6.08 3.87 3.52
CA PRO A 502 -7.04 3.11 4.31
C PRO A 502 -7.59 1.91 3.52
N LEU A 503 -8.16 0.98 4.28
CA LEU A 503 -8.94 -0.14 3.78
C LEU A 503 -10.03 0.32 2.79
N SER A 504 -10.40 -0.59 1.89
CA SER A 504 -11.19 -0.32 0.70
C SER A 504 -12.45 -1.18 0.74
N PRO A 505 -13.59 -0.63 1.20
CA PRO A 505 -14.77 -1.41 1.59
C PRO A 505 -15.47 -2.10 0.43
N ARG A 506 -15.01 -1.87 -0.81
CA ARG A 506 -15.47 -2.47 -2.05
C ARG A 506 -15.37 -4.00 -2.07
N TRP A 507 -16.33 -4.62 -2.74
CA TRP A 507 -16.32 -6.07 -2.98
C TRP A 507 -15.53 -6.49 -4.23
N ASP A 508 -15.40 -5.59 -5.23
CA ASP A 508 -14.62 -5.85 -6.44
C ASP A 508 -13.12 -5.57 -6.29
N GLU A 509 -12.35 -6.12 -7.23
CA GLU A 509 -11.02 -5.58 -7.49
C GLU A 509 -11.14 -4.16 -8.04
N THR A 510 -10.48 -3.21 -7.38
CA THR A 510 -10.33 -1.83 -7.87
C THR A 510 -9.85 -1.84 -9.32
N PRO A 511 -10.49 -1.08 -10.25
CA PRO A 511 -10.03 -0.96 -11.62
C PRO A 511 -8.57 -0.52 -11.70
N LYS A 512 -7.76 -1.21 -12.52
CA LYS A 512 -6.30 -1.04 -12.54
C LYS A 512 -5.83 -0.38 -13.84
N ILE A 513 -4.76 0.39 -13.77
CA ILE A 513 -3.91 0.72 -14.93
C ILE A 513 -2.68 -0.17 -14.84
N ALA A 514 -2.28 -0.80 -15.94
CA ALA A 514 -1.06 -1.60 -15.99
C ALA A 514 0.13 -0.71 -16.33
N VAL A 515 1.20 -0.76 -15.54
CA VAL A 515 2.50 -0.21 -15.92
C VAL A 515 3.38 -1.36 -16.39
N ILE A 516 3.82 -1.33 -17.64
CA ILE A 516 4.74 -2.30 -18.23
C ILE A 516 6.08 -1.60 -18.46
N PRO A 517 7.12 -1.89 -17.65
CA PRO A 517 8.46 -1.39 -17.90
C PRO A 517 9.11 -2.15 -19.07
N VAL A 518 9.81 -1.40 -19.92
CA VAL A 518 10.66 -1.90 -21.01
C VAL A 518 12.03 -1.25 -20.82
N GLU A 519 12.90 -1.94 -20.09
CA GLU A 519 14.12 -1.38 -19.50
C GLU A 519 15.37 -2.07 -20.09
N GLY A 520 16.31 -1.28 -20.60
CA GLY A 520 17.53 -1.76 -21.24
C GLY A 520 17.38 -2.13 -22.72
N THR A 521 18.35 -2.90 -23.24
CA THR A 521 18.47 -3.19 -24.69
C THR A 521 17.37 -4.14 -25.16
N ILE A 522 16.72 -3.81 -26.28
CA ILE A 522 15.67 -4.64 -26.89
C ILE A 522 16.29 -5.79 -27.68
N VAL A 523 15.88 -7.03 -27.38
CA VAL A 523 16.39 -8.24 -28.06
C VAL A 523 15.27 -9.22 -28.40
N HIS A 524 15.54 -10.15 -29.33
CA HIS A 524 14.68 -11.31 -29.51
C HIS A 524 14.98 -12.37 -28.44
N GLY A 525 14.00 -12.69 -27.60
CA GLY A 525 14.19 -13.56 -26.44
C GLY A 525 13.22 -13.25 -25.30
N ALA A 526 13.46 -13.85 -24.13
CA ALA A 526 12.81 -13.42 -22.89
C ALA A 526 13.67 -12.32 -22.24
N SER A 527 13.04 -11.34 -21.59
CA SER A 527 13.76 -10.38 -20.74
C SER A 527 14.54 -11.10 -19.66
N SER A 528 15.81 -10.75 -19.49
CA SER A 528 16.65 -11.19 -18.37
C SER A 528 16.90 -10.04 -17.40
N PRO A 529 17.11 -10.32 -16.10
CA PRO A 529 17.75 -9.34 -15.24
C PRO A 529 19.17 -9.02 -15.73
N GLU A 530 19.71 -7.93 -15.23
CA GLU A 530 21.11 -7.52 -15.40
C GLU A 530 22.07 -8.64 -14.96
N GLY A 531 23.06 -8.92 -15.81
CA GLY A 531 24.04 -9.99 -15.63
C GLY A 531 25.46 -9.45 -15.58
N LEU A 532 26.41 -10.26 -15.08
CA LEU A 532 27.78 -9.82 -14.79
C LEU A 532 28.55 -9.23 -15.99
N LEU A 533 28.14 -9.56 -17.22
CA LEU A 533 28.74 -9.09 -18.48
C LEU A 533 27.70 -8.46 -19.43
N SER A 534 26.47 -8.20 -18.97
CA SER A 534 25.37 -7.76 -19.81
C SER A 534 24.40 -6.87 -19.03
N GLY A 535 24.16 -5.65 -19.51
CA GLY A 535 23.15 -4.75 -18.95
C GLY A 535 21.74 -5.32 -19.00
N LYS A 536 20.75 -4.54 -18.54
CA LYS A 536 19.33 -4.93 -18.55
C LYS A 536 18.84 -5.23 -19.97
N VAL A 537 17.95 -6.22 -20.11
CA VAL A 537 17.48 -6.73 -21.42
C VAL A 537 15.95 -6.78 -21.49
N ALA A 538 15.41 -6.10 -22.49
CA ALA A 538 13.99 -6.14 -22.85
C ALA A 538 13.74 -7.18 -23.96
N GLY A 539 13.31 -8.38 -23.59
CA GLY A 539 13.00 -9.46 -24.55
C GLY A 539 11.55 -9.40 -25.05
N ASP A 540 11.38 -9.42 -26.37
CA ASP A 540 10.07 -9.43 -27.05
C ASP A 540 9.09 -10.48 -26.49
N LYS A 541 9.53 -11.73 -26.28
CA LYS A 541 8.68 -12.84 -25.79
C LYS A 541 8.14 -12.58 -24.38
N THR A 542 8.80 -11.73 -23.59
CA THR A 542 8.29 -11.26 -22.29
C THR A 542 7.33 -10.09 -22.47
N VAL A 543 7.74 -9.04 -23.20
CA VAL A 543 6.97 -7.79 -23.31
C VAL A 543 5.66 -8.01 -24.10
N VAL A 544 5.70 -8.72 -25.23
CA VAL A 544 4.50 -9.09 -26.02
C VAL A 544 3.52 -9.88 -25.17
N LYS A 545 4.00 -10.90 -24.44
CA LYS A 545 3.16 -11.74 -23.56
C LYS A 545 2.55 -10.96 -22.40
N LEU A 546 3.23 -9.93 -21.90
CA LEU A 546 2.66 -9.00 -20.92
C LEU A 546 1.58 -8.12 -21.55
N LEU A 547 1.83 -7.52 -22.72
CA LEU A 547 0.87 -6.68 -23.46
C LEU A 547 -0.41 -7.45 -23.79
N GLU A 548 -0.33 -8.64 -24.37
CA GLU A 548 -1.50 -9.47 -24.68
C GLU A 548 -2.29 -9.86 -23.41
N LYS A 549 -1.58 -10.21 -22.33
CA LYS A 549 -2.21 -10.53 -21.03
C LYS A 549 -2.95 -9.32 -20.44
N VAL A 550 -2.34 -8.14 -20.40
CA VAL A 550 -3.00 -6.95 -19.83
C VAL A 550 -4.12 -6.45 -20.73
N ALA A 551 -4.05 -6.66 -22.05
CA ALA A 551 -5.14 -6.37 -22.98
C ALA A 551 -6.35 -7.31 -22.75
N GLY A 552 -6.13 -8.60 -22.44
CA GLY A 552 -7.20 -9.56 -22.14
C GLY A 552 -7.87 -9.40 -20.77
N ASP A 553 -7.14 -8.94 -19.74
CA ASP A 553 -7.63 -8.87 -18.36
C ASP A 553 -8.71 -7.80 -18.16
N LYS A 554 -9.97 -8.19 -17.92
CA LYS A 554 -11.11 -7.25 -17.77
C LYS A 554 -11.01 -6.32 -16.55
N SER A 555 -10.13 -6.58 -15.58
CA SER A 555 -9.89 -5.68 -14.42
C SER A 555 -9.01 -4.46 -14.77
N ILE A 556 -8.16 -4.61 -15.79
CA ILE A 556 -7.26 -3.55 -16.27
C ILE A 556 -7.99 -2.67 -17.29
N LYS A 557 -7.93 -1.34 -17.13
CA LYS A 557 -8.67 -0.35 -17.94
C LYS A 557 -7.82 0.52 -18.86
N GLY A 558 -6.51 0.53 -18.66
CA GLY A 558 -5.55 1.24 -19.50
C GLY A 558 -4.14 0.71 -19.27
N ILE A 559 -3.23 1.07 -20.16
CA ILE A 559 -1.83 0.61 -20.18
C ILE A 559 -0.91 1.84 -20.20
N ILE A 560 0.15 1.79 -19.41
CA ILE A 560 1.30 2.70 -19.49
C ILE A 560 2.51 1.84 -19.85
N LEU A 561 3.10 2.08 -21.02
CA LEU A 561 4.39 1.52 -21.41
C LEU A 561 5.47 2.47 -20.88
N ARG A 562 6.25 2.05 -19.87
CA ARG A 562 7.36 2.84 -19.32
C ARG A 562 8.65 2.39 -20.00
N VAL A 563 9.16 3.18 -20.94
CA VAL A 563 10.32 2.83 -21.78
C VAL A 563 11.56 3.53 -21.24
N ASP A 564 12.55 2.76 -20.79
CA ASP A 564 13.90 3.27 -20.54
C ASP A 564 14.91 2.40 -21.32
N SER A 565 15.07 2.70 -22.62
CA SER A 565 15.76 1.86 -23.59
C SER A 565 16.49 2.67 -24.68
N PRO A 566 17.75 2.32 -25.00
CA PRO A 566 18.46 2.84 -26.17
C PRO A 566 18.03 2.16 -27.49
N GLY A 567 17.05 1.25 -27.45
CA GLY A 567 16.65 0.42 -28.57
C GLY A 567 17.41 -0.90 -28.63
N GLY A 568 17.66 -1.41 -29.83
CA GLY A 568 18.27 -2.72 -30.06
C GLY A 568 17.73 -3.37 -31.33
N SER A 569 17.36 -4.65 -31.25
CA SER A 569 16.86 -5.43 -32.39
C SER A 569 15.56 -4.82 -32.97
N ALA A 570 15.61 -4.42 -34.24
CA ALA A 570 14.45 -3.90 -34.98
C ALA A 570 13.31 -4.94 -35.09
N TYR A 571 13.65 -6.23 -35.29
CA TYR A 571 12.67 -7.32 -35.35
C TYR A 571 11.92 -7.50 -34.01
N ALA A 572 12.64 -7.48 -32.89
CA ALA A 572 12.02 -7.52 -31.57
C ALA A 572 11.19 -6.25 -31.28
N SER A 573 11.64 -5.10 -31.77
CA SER A 573 10.91 -3.83 -31.67
C SER A 573 9.60 -3.84 -32.45
N ASP A 574 9.57 -4.38 -33.69
CA ASP A 574 8.33 -4.56 -34.47
C ASP A 574 7.33 -5.46 -33.74
N LEU A 575 7.78 -6.61 -33.21
CA LEU A 575 6.92 -7.54 -32.48
C LEU A 575 6.29 -6.89 -31.23
N ILE A 576 7.07 -6.09 -30.48
CA ILE A 576 6.57 -5.32 -29.33
C ILE A 576 5.61 -4.22 -29.78
N TRP A 577 5.96 -3.45 -30.82
CA TRP A 577 5.14 -2.38 -31.38
C TRP A 577 3.78 -2.91 -31.85
N ARG A 578 3.78 -3.99 -32.64
CA ARG A 578 2.57 -4.66 -33.14
C ARG A 578 1.71 -5.22 -32.00
N ALA A 579 2.32 -5.70 -30.92
CA ALA A 579 1.60 -6.12 -29.73
C ALA A 579 0.99 -4.93 -28.96
N ALA A 580 1.68 -3.78 -28.91
CA ALA A 580 1.18 -2.55 -28.30
C ALA A 580 0.00 -1.97 -29.10
N VAL A 581 0.08 -1.94 -30.44
CA VAL A 581 -1.05 -1.55 -31.32
C VAL A 581 -2.28 -2.46 -31.08
N ARG A 582 -2.10 -3.78 -31.06
CA ARG A 582 -3.18 -4.74 -30.75
C ARG A 582 -3.70 -4.70 -29.31
N ALA A 583 -2.97 -4.07 -28.40
CA ALA A 583 -3.43 -3.77 -27.04
C ALA A 583 -4.24 -2.46 -27.00
N LYS A 584 -3.76 -1.43 -27.73
CA LYS A 584 -4.40 -0.13 -27.93
C LYS A 584 -5.79 -0.23 -28.55
N GLU A 585 -5.98 -1.13 -29.52
CA GLU A 585 -7.30 -1.52 -30.08
C GLU A 585 -8.37 -1.88 -29.02
N LYS A 586 -7.94 -2.30 -27.82
CA LYS A 586 -8.82 -2.78 -26.74
C LYS A 586 -8.88 -1.85 -25.53
N LYS A 587 -7.83 -1.04 -25.30
CA LYS A 587 -7.65 -0.20 -24.11
C LYS A 587 -6.71 0.97 -24.42
N PRO A 588 -6.94 2.18 -23.91
CA PRO A 588 -5.98 3.28 -24.01
C PRO A 588 -4.58 2.88 -23.58
N LEU A 589 -3.58 3.24 -24.38
CA LEU A 589 -2.17 2.94 -24.17
C LEU A 589 -1.35 4.22 -24.25
N TRP A 590 -0.85 4.66 -23.11
CA TRP A 590 0.07 5.81 -23.01
C TRP A 590 1.51 5.33 -22.90
N VAL A 591 2.45 6.15 -23.34
CA VAL A 591 3.88 5.89 -23.19
C VAL A 591 4.48 6.92 -22.26
N SER A 592 5.25 6.46 -21.28
CA SER A 592 6.15 7.30 -20.48
C SER A 592 7.57 6.89 -20.81
N MET A 593 8.33 7.78 -21.40
CA MET A 593 9.76 7.61 -21.58
C MET A 593 10.45 7.88 -20.23
N GLY A 594 11.58 7.22 -19.97
CA GLY A 594 12.47 7.48 -18.85
C GLY A 594 13.74 8.18 -19.33
N SER A 595 14.89 7.67 -18.93
CA SER A 595 16.20 8.23 -19.31
C SER A 595 16.44 8.15 -20.82
N TYR A 596 16.14 7.01 -21.43
CA TYR A 596 16.27 6.77 -22.87
C TYR A 596 14.96 6.23 -23.48
N ALA A 597 14.64 6.67 -24.69
CA ALA A 597 13.63 6.00 -25.51
C ALA A 597 13.95 6.23 -27.00
N ALA A 598 15.14 5.79 -27.40
CA ALA A 598 15.73 6.06 -28.70
C ALA A 598 15.75 4.81 -29.60
N SER A 599 15.89 4.98 -30.92
CA SER A 599 15.99 3.88 -31.89
C SER A 599 14.80 2.91 -31.75
N GLY A 600 15.04 1.61 -31.54
CA GLY A 600 13.97 0.64 -31.22
C GLY A 600 13.07 1.02 -30.03
N GLY A 601 13.59 1.78 -29.05
CA GLY A 601 12.83 2.35 -27.94
C GLY A 601 11.83 3.42 -28.39
N TYR A 602 12.20 4.23 -29.39
CA TYR A 602 11.26 5.16 -30.03
C TYR A 602 10.24 4.41 -30.90
N TYR A 603 10.68 3.37 -31.63
CA TYR A 603 9.80 2.54 -32.46
C TYR A 603 8.66 1.95 -31.62
N ILE A 604 8.93 1.27 -30.50
CA ILE A 604 7.86 0.75 -29.63
C ILE A 604 7.01 1.87 -29.00
N SER A 605 7.58 3.05 -28.76
CA SER A 605 6.87 4.21 -28.21
C SER A 605 5.85 4.80 -29.20
N SER A 606 6.09 4.67 -30.51
CA SER A 606 5.17 5.18 -31.55
C SER A 606 3.78 4.53 -31.55
N ALA A 607 3.59 3.42 -30.83
CA ALA A 607 2.28 2.77 -30.66
C ALA A 607 1.32 3.53 -29.71
N GLY A 608 1.81 4.52 -28.94
CA GLY A 608 1.01 5.24 -27.95
C GLY A 608 -0.18 6.05 -28.49
N ASP A 609 -1.15 6.32 -27.63
CA ASP A 609 -2.16 7.38 -27.78
C ASP A 609 -1.60 8.76 -27.40
N SER A 610 -0.61 8.77 -26.49
CA SER A 610 0.19 9.94 -26.15
C SER A 610 1.54 9.47 -25.63
N ILE A 611 2.58 10.22 -25.93
CA ILE A 611 3.95 9.99 -25.47
C ILE A 611 4.31 11.12 -24.52
N PHE A 612 4.75 10.77 -23.32
CA PHE A 612 5.26 11.68 -22.30
C PHE A 612 6.76 11.41 -22.12
N ALA A 613 7.55 12.48 -22.05
CA ALA A 613 9.00 12.44 -21.85
C ALA A 613 9.39 13.62 -20.95
N ASP A 614 10.47 13.44 -20.18
CA ASP A 614 11.08 14.52 -19.40
C ASP A 614 11.99 15.36 -20.31
N ASN A 615 12.33 16.59 -19.91
CA ASN A 615 13.11 17.47 -20.78
C ASN A 615 14.56 16.96 -20.97
N SER A 616 15.03 16.08 -20.10
CA SER A 616 16.31 15.36 -20.21
C SER A 616 16.22 13.95 -20.81
N THR A 617 15.04 13.47 -21.22
CA THR A 617 14.89 12.17 -21.92
C THR A 617 15.62 12.19 -23.27
N ILE A 618 16.52 11.22 -23.50
CA ILE A 618 17.17 11.03 -24.80
C ILE A 618 16.32 10.09 -25.67
N THR A 619 15.65 10.67 -26.67
CA THR A 619 14.74 9.96 -27.59
C THR A 619 15.07 10.27 -29.06
N GLY A 620 14.25 9.80 -30.01
CA GLY A 620 14.54 9.89 -31.45
C GLY A 620 15.54 8.81 -31.88
N SER A 621 16.68 9.21 -32.47
CA SER A 621 17.64 8.31 -33.15
C SER A 621 16.95 7.37 -34.16
N ILE A 622 16.09 7.94 -35.00
CA ILE A 622 15.32 7.22 -36.03
C ILE A 622 16.22 6.94 -37.23
N GLY A 623 16.36 5.65 -37.59
CA GLY A 623 17.25 5.09 -38.60
C GLY A 623 17.81 3.75 -38.13
#